data_AF-A0A0G4GN03-F1
#
_entry.id   AF-A0A0G4GN03-F1
#
_cell.length_a   1.000
_cell.length_b   1.000
_cell.length_c   1.000
_cell.angle_alpha   90.00
_cell.angle_beta   90.00
_cell.angle_gamma   90.00
#
_symmetry.space_group_name_H-M   'P 1'
#
loop_
_entity.id
_entity.type
_entity.pdbx_description
1 polymer ?
#
loop_
_entity_poly.entity_id
_entity_poly.type
_entity_poly.pdbx_seq_one_letter_code
_entity_poly.pdbx_strand_id
1 'polypeptide(L)'
;MQQSKYNIFKHTPAATYSIVREAIIHMVLATDMSQHFVKLGLLKTKDEEWLKQELSREDRLLIMSMVVHAADVSNPCRPLPLYLQWTDKVIQEFFAQGDREKAFGLPISPLMNRETTNIARSQCGFIDVIIAPLYNAMSEIIPQMRECVAHMRYNKDFWSSLSVLSICEEMRKGTQKLPPLPDDFAATAVLKLHMRLPRTRTQLRHKEKQRTLRDIH
;
A
#
# COMPACT_ATOMS: atom_id res chain seq x y z
N MET A 1 22.98 -2.90 -17.85
CA MET A 1 23.88 -1.75 -18.14
C MET A 1 25.30 -2.16 -18.56
N GLN A 2 25.56 -3.42 -18.90
CA GLN A 2 26.87 -3.85 -19.45
C GLN A 2 27.12 -3.35 -20.89
N GLN A 3 26.05 -3.09 -21.63
CA GLN A 3 26.12 -2.48 -22.95
C GLN A 3 26.26 -0.95 -22.81
N SER A 4 27.33 -0.39 -23.38
CA SER A 4 27.68 1.04 -23.26
C SER A 4 26.53 1.98 -23.66
N LYS A 5 25.80 1.67 -24.74
CA LYS A 5 24.65 2.45 -25.21
C LYS A 5 23.49 2.56 -24.21
N TYR A 6 23.40 1.64 -23.24
CA TYR A 6 22.34 1.59 -22.23
C TYR A 6 22.86 1.83 -20.81
N ASN A 7 24.13 2.25 -20.66
CA ASN A 7 24.69 2.54 -19.35
C ASN A 7 24.44 3.99 -18.94
N ILE A 8 23.35 4.22 -18.22
CA ILE A 8 22.99 5.55 -17.69
C ILE A 8 24.00 6.05 -16.63
N PHE A 9 24.85 5.18 -16.08
CA PHE A 9 25.88 5.52 -15.10
C PHE A 9 27.29 5.61 -15.71
N LYS A 10 27.42 5.62 -17.05
CA LYS A 10 28.73 5.59 -17.74
C LYS A 10 29.70 6.70 -17.30
N HIS A 11 29.17 7.84 -16.89
CA HIS A 11 29.94 9.03 -16.48
C HIS A 11 29.91 9.25 -14.96
N THR A 12 29.40 8.29 -14.20
CA THR A 12 29.35 8.36 -12.73
C THR A 12 30.68 7.86 -12.15
N PRO A 13 31.33 8.62 -11.23
CA PRO A 13 32.53 8.15 -10.56
C PRO A 13 32.33 6.79 -9.89
N ALA A 14 33.35 5.93 -9.91
CA ALA A 14 33.24 4.55 -9.41
C ALA A 14 32.76 4.45 -7.96
N ALA A 15 33.24 5.34 -7.08
CA ALA A 15 32.82 5.40 -5.68
C ALA A 15 31.30 5.71 -5.54
N THR A 16 30.81 6.71 -6.29
CA THR A 16 29.38 7.07 -6.30
C THR A 16 28.53 5.95 -6.90
N TYR A 17 28.99 5.33 -7.99
CA TYR A 17 28.29 4.20 -8.61
C TYR A 17 28.14 3.03 -7.63
N SER A 18 29.16 2.73 -6.84
CA SER A 18 29.09 1.68 -5.81
C SER A 18 27.97 1.95 -4.80
N ILE A 19 27.89 3.19 -4.29
CA ILE A 19 26.85 3.62 -3.33
C ILE A 19 25.45 3.53 -3.95
N VAL A 20 25.28 4.03 -5.17
CA VAL A 20 23.98 3.99 -5.88
C VAL A 20 23.55 2.55 -6.16
N ARG A 21 24.48 1.71 -6.64
CA ARG A 21 24.22 0.30 -6.91
C ARG A 21 23.77 -0.42 -5.64
N GLU A 22 24.45 -0.20 -4.53
CA GLU A 22 24.08 -0.80 -3.25
C GLU A 22 22.68 -0.37 -2.81
N ALA A 23 22.37 0.93 -2.88
CA ALA A 23 21.05 1.45 -2.54
C ALA A 23 19.95 0.84 -3.42
N ILE A 24 20.17 0.73 -4.74
CA ILE A 24 19.22 0.09 -5.67
C ILE A 24 18.99 -1.38 -5.30
N ILE A 25 20.07 -2.14 -5.03
CA ILE A 25 19.95 -3.55 -4.62
C ILE A 25 19.11 -3.65 -3.34
N HIS A 26 19.39 -2.79 -2.34
CA HIS A 26 18.64 -2.77 -1.09
C HIS A 26 17.16 -2.46 -1.28
N MET A 27 16.82 -1.47 -2.12
CA MET A 27 15.43 -1.10 -2.39
C MET A 27 14.68 -2.19 -3.19
N VAL A 28 15.33 -2.83 -4.16
CA VAL A 28 14.70 -3.92 -4.93
C VAL A 28 14.45 -5.13 -4.04
N LEU A 29 15.42 -5.53 -3.21
CA LEU A 29 15.21 -6.61 -2.24
C LEU A 29 14.14 -6.26 -1.18
N ALA A 30 13.85 -4.96 -0.99
CA ALA A 30 12.83 -4.52 -0.06
C ALA A 30 11.40 -4.72 -0.53
N THR A 31 11.17 -4.93 -1.82
CA THR A 31 9.81 -5.14 -2.37
C THR A 31 9.29 -6.54 -2.06
N ASP A 32 10.16 -7.47 -1.65
CA ASP A 32 9.73 -8.78 -1.18
C ASP A 32 8.82 -8.65 0.06
N MET A 33 7.60 -9.17 -0.07
CA MET A 33 6.59 -9.20 0.97
C MET A 33 7.03 -9.96 2.23
N SER A 34 8.02 -10.85 2.15
CA SER A 34 8.63 -11.51 3.31
C SER A 34 9.27 -10.52 4.29
N GLN A 35 9.72 -9.36 3.79
CA GLN A 35 10.36 -8.30 4.58
C GLN A 35 9.37 -7.28 5.14
N HIS A 36 8.10 -7.32 4.70
CA HIS A 36 7.11 -6.28 4.96
C HIS A 36 6.95 -5.98 6.46
N PHE A 37 6.65 -7.01 7.28
CA PHE A 37 6.36 -6.80 8.70
C PHE A 37 7.58 -6.40 9.51
N VAL A 38 8.76 -6.92 9.16
CA VAL A 38 10.03 -6.57 9.81
C VAL A 38 10.30 -5.07 9.64
N LYS A 39 10.29 -4.58 8.39
CA LYS A 39 10.57 -3.17 8.10
C LYS A 39 9.47 -2.24 8.60
N LEU A 40 8.21 -2.66 8.51
CA LEU A 40 7.10 -1.92 9.11
C LEU A 40 7.26 -1.77 10.63
N GLY A 41 7.74 -2.81 11.32
CA GLY A 41 8.04 -2.76 12.74
C GLY A 41 9.05 -1.66 13.10
N LEU A 42 10.07 -1.48 12.26
CA LEU A 42 11.09 -0.43 12.42
C LEU A 42 10.53 0.98 12.22
N LEU A 43 9.54 1.15 11.33
CA LEU A 43 8.91 2.45 11.07
C LEU A 43 7.87 2.86 12.11
N LYS A 44 7.18 1.91 12.75
CA LYS A 44 6.05 2.22 13.66
C LYS A 44 6.40 3.12 14.84
N THR A 45 7.68 3.23 15.19
CA THR A 45 8.19 4.09 16.27
C THR A 45 8.68 5.46 15.79
N LYS A 46 8.74 5.67 14.47
CA LYS A 46 9.21 6.90 13.84
C LYS A 46 8.04 7.84 13.53
N ASP A 47 8.35 9.13 13.44
CA ASP A 47 7.41 10.19 13.08
C ASP A 47 8.10 11.22 12.18
N GLU A 48 7.39 12.31 11.87
CA GLU A 48 7.88 13.39 11.02
C GLU A 48 9.19 14.01 11.54
N GLU A 49 9.43 14.01 12.86
CA GLU A 49 10.62 14.62 13.44
C GLU A 49 11.87 13.75 13.20
N TRP A 50 11.70 12.43 13.09
CA TRP A 50 12.80 11.52 12.73
C TRP A 50 13.42 11.89 11.37
N LEU A 51 12.62 12.30 10.37
CA LEU A 51 13.17 12.71 9.06
C LEU A 51 13.91 14.05 9.07
N LYS A 52 13.72 14.88 10.09
CA LYS A 52 14.42 16.17 10.24
C LYS A 52 15.80 16.03 10.88
N GLN A 53 16.11 14.85 11.42
CA GLN A 53 17.38 14.55 12.06
C GLN A 53 18.44 14.14 11.02
N GLU A 54 19.71 14.15 11.44
CA GLU A 54 20.77 13.54 10.65
C GLU A 54 20.61 12.01 10.68
N LEU A 55 20.09 11.44 9.60
CA LEU A 55 19.85 10.01 9.49
C LEU A 55 21.16 9.24 9.29
N SER A 56 21.29 8.09 9.94
CA SER A 56 22.34 7.12 9.64
C SER A 56 22.19 6.57 8.21
N ARG A 57 23.21 5.87 7.72
CA ARG A 57 23.14 5.21 6.40
C ARG A 57 22.02 4.18 6.36
N GLU A 58 21.85 3.43 7.44
CA GLU A 58 20.85 2.39 7.61
C GLU A 58 19.44 2.99 7.64
N ASP A 59 19.26 4.12 8.34
CA ASP A 59 17.99 4.84 8.39
C ASP A 59 17.60 5.41 7.02
N ARG A 60 18.57 5.96 6.26
CA ARG A 60 18.34 6.40 4.87
C ARG A 60 17.93 5.24 3.97
N LEU A 61 18.62 4.09 4.06
CA LEU A 61 18.27 2.89 3.29
C LEU A 61 16.88 2.36 3.67
N LEU A 62 16.53 2.40 4.96
CA LEU A 62 15.21 1.99 5.45
C LEU A 62 14.10 2.84 4.84
N ILE A 63 14.17 4.17 4.94
CA ILE A 63 13.09 5.02 4.41
C ILE A 63 12.99 4.93 2.89
N MET A 64 14.12 4.92 2.16
CA MET A 64 14.12 4.75 0.71
C MET A 64 13.48 3.41 0.31
N SER A 65 13.86 2.33 0.99
CA SER A 65 13.26 1.00 0.79
C SER A 65 11.75 1.00 1.03
N MET A 66 11.30 1.67 2.10
CA MET A 66 9.89 1.69 2.47
C MET A 66 9.05 2.58 1.56
N VAL A 67 9.62 3.65 1.01
CA VAL A 67 8.97 4.46 -0.04
C VAL A 67 8.77 3.63 -1.30
N VAL A 68 9.79 2.89 -1.76
CA VAL A 68 9.68 2.01 -2.93
C VAL A 68 8.69 0.88 -2.67
N HIS A 69 8.74 0.24 -1.50
CA HIS A 69 7.79 -0.81 -1.12
C HIS A 69 6.34 -0.29 -1.06
N ALA A 70 6.11 0.87 -0.45
CA ALA A 70 4.80 1.49 -0.43
C ALA A 70 4.30 1.81 -1.84
N ALA A 71 5.19 2.27 -2.73
CA ALA A 71 4.83 2.51 -4.13
C ALA A 71 4.39 1.23 -4.85
N ASP A 72 5.08 0.11 -4.61
CA ASP A 72 4.79 -1.20 -5.20
C ASP A 72 3.39 -1.71 -4.83
N VAL A 73 3.00 -1.54 -3.56
CA VAL A 73 1.67 -1.95 -3.07
C VAL A 73 0.64 -0.80 -3.04
N SER A 74 0.85 0.26 -3.82
CA SER A 74 0.07 1.50 -3.71
C SER A 74 -1.35 1.46 -4.28
N ASN A 75 -1.72 0.39 -4.98
CA ASN A 75 -2.98 0.32 -5.74
C ASN A 75 -4.22 0.65 -4.89
N PRO A 76 -4.38 0.12 -3.66
CA PRO A 76 -5.55 0.42 -2.83
C PRO A 76 -5.59 1.86 -2.33
N CYS A 77 -4.50 2.61 -2.45
CA CYS A 77 -4.38 4.01 -2.05
C CYS A 77 -4.58 4.99 -3.22
N ARG A 78 -4.98 4.51 -4.40
CA ARG A 78 -5.30 5.33 -5.57
C ARG A 78 -6.79 5.68 -5.63
N PRO A 79 -7.20 6.68 -6.43
CA PRO A 79 -8.62 6.87 -6.75
C PRO A 79 -9.28 5.58 -7.23
N LEU A 80 -10.51 5.33 -6.79
CA LEU A 80 -11.23 4.07 -7.01
C LEU A 80 -11.21 3.57 -8.48
N PRO A 81 -11.40 4.42 -9.53
CA PRO A 81 -11.34 3.96 -10.92
C PRO A 81 -10.01 3.31 -11.31
N LEU A 82 -8.89 3.84 -10.80
CA LEU A 82 -7.58 3.26 -11.04
C LEU A 82 -7.39 2.00 -10.20
N TYR A 83 -7.83 2.02 -8.94
CA TYR A 83 -7.73 0.85 -8.07
C TYR A 83 -8.51 -0.36 -8.62
N LEU A 84 -9.71 -0.15 -9.17
CA LEU A 84 -10.48 -1.22 -9.81
C LEU A 84 -9.75 -1.83 -11.01
N GLN A 85 -9.13 -1.00 -11.86
CA GLN A 85 -8.33 -1.49 -12.99
C GLN A 85 -7.14 -2.33 -12.54
N TRP A 86 -6.45 -1.91 -11.48
CA TRP A 86 -5.34 -2.69 -10.92
C TRP A 86 -5.81 -3.97 -10.23
N THR A 87 -6.93 -3.92 -9.53
CA THR A 87 -7.56 -5.10 -8.94
C THR A 87 -7.87 -6.14 -10.02
N ASP A 88 -8.46 -5.72 -11.14
CA ASP A 88 -8.80 -6.61 -12.25
C ASP A 88 -7.55 -7.32 -12.80
N LYS A 89 -6.48 -6.57 -13.04
CA LYS A 89 -5.21 -7.11 -13.54
C LYS A 89 -4.59 -8.14 -12.59
N VAL A 90 -4.51 -7.82 -11.30
CA VAL A 90 -3.92 -8.71 -10.28
C VAL A 90 -4.75 -9.99 -10.13
N ILE A 91 -6.08 -9.85 -10.10
CA ILE A 91 -6.98 -11.02 -9.98
C ILE A 91 -6.90 -11.92 -11.22
N GLN A 92 -6.82 -11.34 -12.43
CA GLN A 92 -6.64 -12.12 -13.66
C GLN A 92 -5.30 -12.87 -13.66
N GLU A 93 -4.22 -12.25 -13.20
CA GLU A 93 -2.91 -12.89 -13.07
C GLU A 93 -2.97 -14.06 -12.08
N PHE A 94 -3.59 -13.83 -10.92
CA PHE A 94 -3.80 -14.83 -9.88
C PHE A 94 -4.58 -16.05 -10.40
N PHE A 95 -5.66 -15.83 -11.12
CA PHE A 95 -6.43 -16.93 -11.69
C PHE A 95 -5.71 -17.64 -12.82
N ALA A 96 -4.94 -16.92 -13.65
CA ALA A 96 -4.10 -17.56 -14.65
C ALA A 96 -3.03 -18.47 -14.01
N GLN A 97 -2.48 -18.11 -12.85
CA GLN A 97 -1.60 -18.98 -12.09
C GLN A 97 -2.36 -20.22 -11.58
N GLY A 98 -3.52 -20.05 -10.95
CA GLY A 98 -4.30 -21.17 -10.42
C GLY A 98 -4.76 -22.15 -11.49
N ASP A 99 -5.11 -21.66 -12.69
CA ASP A 99 -5.45 -22.51 -13.83
C ASP A 99 -4.24 -23.36 -14.27
N ARG A 100 -3.03 -22.79 -14.26
CA ARG A 100 -1.79 -23.55 -14.54
C ARG A 100 -1.51 -24.57 -13.46
N GLU A 101 -1.63 -24.20 -12.19
CA GLU A 101 -1.45 -25.13 -11.05
C GLU A 101 -2.40 -26.33 -11.20
N LYS A 102 -3.69 -26.08 -11.49
CA LYS A 102 -4.69 -27.12 -11.76
C LYS A 102 -4.30 -27.99 -12.96
N ALA A 103 -3.84 -27.39 -14.06
CA ALA A 103 -3.41 -28.13 -15.27
C ALA A 103 -2.19 -29.02 -15.03
N PHE A 104 -1.29 -28.62 -14.12
CA PHE A 104 -0.14 -29.43 -13.70
C PHE A 104 -0.46 -30.43 -12.58
N GLY A 105 -1.71 -30.52 -12.12
CA GLY A 105 -2.11 -31.39 -11.02
C GLY A 105 -1.56 -30.94 -9.66
N LEU A 106 -1.19 -29.67 -9.51
CA LEU A 106 -0.71 -29.08 -8.26
C LEU A 106 -1.89 -28.55 -7.42
N PRO A 107 -1.74 -28.49 -6.09
CA PRO A 107 -2.68 -27.75 -5.24
C PRO A 107 -2.75 -26.28 -5.67
N ILE A 108 -3.96 -25.78 -5.89
CA ILE A 108 -4.17 -24.37 -6.26
C ILE A 108 -3.82 -23.48 -5.07
N SER A 109 -2.98 -22.48 -5.30
CA SER A 109 -2.54 -21.53 -4.30
C SER A 109 -3.71 -20.71 -3.74
N PRO A 110 -3.65 -20.27 -2.47
CA PRO A 110 -4.68 -19.41 -1.88
C PRO A 110 -4.98 -18.18 -2.74
N LEU A 111 -6.25 -17.82 -2.87
CA LEU A 111 -6.74 -16.70 -3.71
C LEU A 111 -6.59 -16.88 -5.23
N MET A 112 -5.95 -17.96 -5.69
CA MET A 112 -5.72 -18.21 -7.12
C MET A 112 -6.83 -19.01 -7.79
N ASN A 113 -7.90 -19.35 -7.05
CA ASN A 113 -9.00 -20.14 -7.57
C ASN A 113 -10.20 -19.25 -7.95
N ARG A 114 -10.45 -19.08 -9.25
CA ARG A 114 -11.58 -18.30 -9.80
C ARG A 114 -12.97 -18.85 -9.48
N GLU A 115 -13.08 -20.09 -9.03
CA GLU A 115 -14.35 -20.72 -8.66
C GLU A 115 -14.74 -20.42 -7.19
N THR A 116 -13.76 -20.10 -6.34
CA THR A 116 -13.97 -20.01 -4.89
C THR A 116 -13.51 -18.70 -4.26
N THR A 117 -12.64 -17.92 -4.93
CA THR A 117 -12.08 -16.70 -4.37
C THR A 117 -13.11 -15.60 -4.28
N ASN A 118 -13.28 -15.00 -3.09
CA ASN A 118 -14.08 -13.80 -2.92
C ASN A 118 -13.18 -12.56 -3.02
N ILE A 119 -13.23 -11.86 -4.16
CA ILE A 119 -12.38 -10.70 -4.44
C ILE A 119 -12.59 -9.60 -3.40
N ALA A 120 -13.84 -9.23 -3.07
CA ALA A 120 -14.12 -8.15 -2.14
C ALA A 120 -13.54 -8.43 -0.74
N ARG A 121 -13.72 -9.65 -0.25
CA ARG A 121 -13.14 -10.08 1.04
C ARG A 121 -11.62 -10.11 0.98
N SER A 122 -11.04 -10.57 -0.14
CA SER A 122 -9.59 -10.56 -0.36
C SER A 122 -9.03 -9.14 -0.33
N GLN A 123 -9.66 -8.19 -1.02
CA GLN A 123 -9.24 -6.78 -1.04
C GLN A 123 -9.36 -6.13 0.35
N CYS A 124 -10.46 -6.35 1.08
CA CYS A 124 -10.58 -5.87 2.46
C CYS A 124 -9.48 -6.44 3.37
N GLY A 125 -9.23 -7.76 3.27
CA GLY A 125 -8.17 -8.41 4.05
C GLY A 125 -6.77 -7.89 3.72
N PHE A 126 -6.48 -7.67 2.43
CA PHE A 126 -5.21 -7.09 2.00
C PHE A 126 -5.03 -5.67 2.52
N ILE A 127 -6.09 -4.84 2.45
CA ILE A 127 -6.05 -3.49 3.02
C ILE A 127 -5.80 -3.54 4.53
N ASP A 128 -6.50 -4.39 5.26
CA ASP A 128 -6.43 -4.41 6.73
C ASP A 128 -5.10 -4.93 7.27
N VAL A 129 -4.55 -5.94 6.63
CA VAL A 129 -3.34 -6.62 7.13
C VAL A 129 -2.07 -5.98 6.60
N ILE A 130 -2.06 -5.49 5.36
CA ILE A 130 -0.86 -5.02 4.68
C ILE A 130 -0.89 -3.50 4.51
N ILE A 131 -1.90 -2.97 3.84
CA ILE A 131 -1.87 -1.58 3.35
C ILE A 131 -2.09 -0.58 4.46
N ALA A 132 -3.12 -0.76 5.28
CA ALA A 132 -3.46 0.18 6.34
C ALA A 132 -2.35 0.30 7.39
N PRO A 133 -1.74 -0.79 7.90
CA PRO A 133 -0.60 -0.66 8.81
C PRO A 133 0.57 0.11 8.18
N LEU A 134 0.89 -0.18 6.92
CA LEU A 134 1.97 0.49 6.18
C LEU A 134 1.71 1.98 5.97
N TYR A 135 0.60 2.32 5.32
CA TYR A 135 0.30 3.70 4.94
C TYR A 135 -0.01 4.59 6.14
N ASN A 136 -0.62 4.07 7.21
CA ASN A 136 -0.78 4.85 8.44
C ASN A 136 0.60 5.17 9.06
N ALA A 137 1.50 4.19 9.18
CA ALA A 137 2.85 4.43 9.71
C ALA A 137 3.63 5.42 8.84
N MET A 138 3.60 5.24 7.51
CA MET A 138 4.24 6.15 6.57
C MET A 138 3.66 7.57 6.64
N SER A 139 2.35 7.73 6.90
CA SER A 139 1.71 9.06 6.99
C SER A 139 2.02 9.84 8.29
N GLU A 140 2.49 9.15 9.33
CA GLU A 140 3.03 9.80 10.54
C GLU A 140 4.43 10.35 10.29
N ILE A 141 5.18 9.75 9.34
CA ILE A 141 6.54 10.15 8.95
C ILE A 141 6.52 11.18 7.81
N ILE A 142 5.68 10.96 6.80
CA ILE A 142 5.51 11.77 5.60
C ILE A 142 4.04 12.23 5.55
N PRO A 143 3.69 13.38 6.16
CA PRO A 143 2.32 13.89 6.26
C PRO A 143 1.55 13.96 4.93
N GLN A 144 2.25 14.16 3.82
CA GLN A 144 1.67 14.23 2.48
C GLN A 144 1.00 12.91 2.07
N MET A 145 1.44 11.76 2.63
CA MET A 145 0.82 10.45 2.36
C MET A 145 -0.55 10.28 3.02
N ARG A 146 -1.04 11.26 3.78
CA ARG A 146 -2.40 11.25 4.33
C ARG A 146 -3.49 11.21 3.26
N GLU A 147 -3.22 11.79 2.09
CA GLU A 147 -4.13 11.68 0.94
C GLU A 147 -4.28 10.22 0.48
N CYS A 148 -3.18 9.47 0.42
CA CYS A 148 -3.18 8.03 0.14
C CYS A 148 -4.00 7.25 1.17
N VAL A 149 -3.87 7.59 2.46
CA VAL A 149 -4.66 6.98 3.54
C VAL A 149 -6.15 7.26 3.37
N ALA A 150 -6.52 8.46 2.93
CA ALA A 150 -7.92 8.82 2.68
C ALA A 150 -8.52 8.00 1.53
N HIS A 151 -7.81 7.86 0.41
CA HIS A 151 -8.22 6.98 -0.69
C HIS A 151 -8.35 5.53 -0.25
N MET A 152 -7.37 5.00 0.48
CA MET A 152 -7.40 3.65 1.02
C MET A 152 -8.64 3.40 1.89
N ARG A 153 -8.99 4.33 2.79
CA ARG A 153 -10.20 4.21 3.62
C ARG A 153 -11.46 4.22 2.79
N TYR A 154 -11.57 5.12 1.81
CA TYR A 154 -12.71 5.16 0.89
C TYR A 154 -12.86 3.85 0.11
N ASN A 155 -11.76 3.34 -0.44
CA ASN A 155 -11.74 2.11 -1.20
C ASN A 155 -12.08 0.89 -0.33
N LYS A 156 -11.62 0.86 0.93
CA LYS A 156 -12.04 -0.16 1.90
C LYS A 156 -13.54 -0.09 2.17
N ASP A 157 -14.09 1.10 2.42
CA ASP A 157 -15.52 1.30 2.63
C ASP A 157 -16.32 0.81 1.42
N PHE A 158 -15.85 1.08 0.20
CA PHE A 158 -16.45 0.59 -1.05
C PHE A 158 -16.48 -0.95 -1.13
N TRP A 159 -15.35 -1.62 -0.90
CA TRP A 159 -15.33 -3.09 -0.90
C TRP A 159 -16.16 -3.70 0.23
N SER A 160 -16.22 -3.03 1.38
CA SER A 160 -16.97 -3.48 2.55
C SER A 160 -18.48 -3.33 2.34
N SER A 161 -18.94 -2.22 1.76
CA SER A 161 -20.36 -2.03 1.44
C SER A 161 -20.85 -3.02 0.38
N LEU A 162 -19.97 -3.40 -0.55
CA LEU A 162 -20.25 -4.41 -1.57
C LEU A 162 -20.18 -5.85 -1.06
N SER A 163 -19.48 -6.10 0.05
CA SER A 163 -19.42 -7.43 0.67
C SER A 163 -20.78 -7.94 1.16
N VAL A 164 -21.81 -7.09 1.18
CA VAL A 164 -23.17 -7.40 1.64
C VAL A 164 -24.17 -7.63 0.49
N LEU A 165 -23.92 -7.19 -0.75
CA LEU A 165 -24.93 -7.21 -1.82
C LEU A 165 -24.42 -7.80 -3.15
N SER A 166 -25.11 -8.85 -3.61
CA SER A 166 -25.13 -9.43 -4.98
C SER A 166 -23.86 -10.08 -5.56
N ILE A 167 -22.64 -9.65 -5.21
CA ILE A 167 -21.42 -10.16 -5.88
C ILE A 167 -21.09 -11.61 -5.47
N CYS A 168 -21.53 -12.06 -4.29
CA CYS A 168 -21.34 -13.45 -3.84
C CYS A 168 -21.92 -14.49 -4.81
N GLU A 169 -22.98 -14.17 -5.55
CA GLU A 169 -23.61 -15.12 -6.46
C GLU A 169 -22.86 -15.23 -7.79
N GLU A 170 -22.39 -14.12 -8.37
CA GLU A 170 -21.54 -14.14 -9.56
C GLU A 170 -20.17 -14.77 -9.28
N MET A 171 -19.58 -14.50 -8.10
CA MET A 171 -18.34 -15.14 -7.66
C MET A 171 -18.50 -16.67 -7.53
N ARG A 172 -19.64 -17.15 -7.01
CA ARG A 172 -19.95 -18.59 -6.93
C ARG A 172 -20.11 -19.25 -8.30
N LYS A 173 -20.57 -18.50 -9.31
CA LYS A 173 -20.76 -19.00 -10.68
C LYS A 173 -19.46 -18.96 -11.52
N GLY A 174 -18.33 -18.56 -10.92
CA GLY A 174 -17.03 -18.44 -11.61
C GLY A 174 -16.93 -17.25 -12.56
N THR A 175 -18.01 -16.47 -12.72
CA THR A 175 -18.03 -15.20 -13.46
C THR A 175 -17.58 -14.08 -12.52
N GLN A 176 -16.29 -14.04 -12.22
CA GLN A 176 -15.73 -13.07 -11.28
C GLN A 176 -15.59 -11.68 -11.91
N LYS A 177 -16.69 -10.95 -12.06
CA LYS A 177 -16.67 -9.56 -12.55
C LYS A 177 -16.50 -8.58 -11.39
N LEU A 178 -15.72 -7.53 -11.64
CA LEU A 178 -15.62 -6.42 -10.69
C LEU A 178 -16.88 -5.56 -10.70
N PRO A 179 -17.24 -4.97 -9.55
CA PRO A 179 -18.36 -4.02 -9.46
C PRO A 179 -18.13 -2.79 -10.36
N PRO A 180 -19.21 -2.21 -10.90
CA PRO A 180 -19.11 -0.91 -11.58
C PRO A 180 -18.74 0.20 -10.59
N LEU A 181 -18.32 1.34 -11.13
CA LEU A 181 -18.14 2.55 -10.33
C LEU A 181 -19.49 3.05 -9.79
N PRO A 182 -19.55 3.60 -8.56
CA PRO A 182 -20.76 4.23 -8.05
C PRO A 182 -21.16 5.43 -8.91
N ASP A 183 -22.46 5.59 -9.18
CA ASP A 183 -23.00 6.70 -9.98
C ASP A 183 -22.70 8.09 -9.37
N ASP A 184 -22.53 8.15 -8.05
CA ASP A 184 -22.22 9.36 -7.29
C ASP A 184 -20.71 9.59 -7.06
N PHE A 185 -19.84 8.81 -7.71
CA PHE A 185 -18.39 8.81 -7.43
C PHE A 185 -17.76 10.21 -7.47
N ALA A 186 -18.12 11.03 -8.46
CA ALA A 186 -17.58 12.39 -8.61
C ALA A 186 -17.90 13.30 -7.42
N ALA A 187 -19.10 13.18 -6.85
CA ALA A 187 -19.54 13.98 -5.69
C ALA A 187 -18.94 13.45 -4.38
N THR A 188 -18.88 12.13 -4.23
CA THR A 188 -18.48 11.46 -2.98
C THR A 188 -16.96 11.39 -2.80
N ALA A 189 -16.18 11.34 -3.88
CA ALA A 189 -14.72 11.36 -3.85
C ALA A 189 -14.16 12.67 -3.26
N VAL A 190 -14.77 13.82 -3.57
CA VAL A 190 -14.32 15.14 -3.08
C VAL A 190 -14.67 15.34 -1.60
N LEU A 191 -15.89 14.95 -1.20
CA LEU A 191 -16.42 15.15 0.16
C LEU A 191 -15.77 14.22 1.19
N LYS A 192 -15.52 12.94 0.86
CA LYS A 192 -14.96 11.97 1.83
C LYS A 192 -13.45 12.09 2.03
N LEU A 193 -12.70 12.58 1.03
CA LEU A 193 -11.24 12.78 1.15
C LEU A 193 -10.90 13.91 2.14
N HIS A 194 -11.68 14.99 2.15
CA HIS A 194 -11.41 16.17 2.98
C HIS A 194 -11.95 16.06 4.42
N MET A 195 -12.97 15.23 4.68
CA MET A 195 -13.65 15.18 5.99
C MET A 195 -13.11 14.13 6.99
N ARG A 196 -12.12 13.29 6.62
CA ARG A 196 -11.70 12.14 7.44
C ARG A 196 -10.19 11.97 7.62
N LEU A 197 -9.43 13.06 7.79
CA LEU A 197 -8.08 12.94 8.33
C LEU A 197 -8.13 12.92 9.87
N PRO A 198 -7.85 11.78 10.52
CA PRO A 198 -7.77 11.75 11.98
C PRO A 198 -6.63 12.66 12.47
N ARG A 199 -6.81 13.26 13.64
CA ARG A 199 -5.77 14.07 14.29
C ARG A 199 -4.55 13.20 14.59
N THR A 200 -3.35 13.69 14.28
CA THR A 200 -2.10 12.94 14.43
C THR A 200 -1.81 12.60 15.90
N ARG A 201 -0.95 11.59 16.16
CA ARG A 201 -0.42 11.34 17.52
C ARG A 201 0.26 12.59 18.09
N THR A 202 0.93 13.37 17.24
CA THR A 202 1.54 14.65 17.62
C THR A 202 0.47 15.67 18.04
N GLN A 203 -0.63 15.79 17.30
CA GLN A 203 -1.75 16.67 17.65
C GLN A 203 -2.49 16.20 18.91
N LEU A 204 -2.60 14.89 19.14
CA LEU A 204 -3.16 14.33 20.36
C LEU A 204 -2.26 14.60 21.57
N ARG A 205 -0.94 14.36 21.47
CA ARG A 205 0.04 14.70 22.52
C ARG A 205 0.10 16.20 22.80
N HIS A 206 -0.01 17.05 21.78
CA HIS A 206 -0.01 18.50 21.95
C HIS A 206 -1.29 18.99 22.64
N LYS A 207 -2.44 18.36 22.35
CA LYS A 207 -3.72 18.61 23.01
C LYS A 207 -3.74 18.09 24.44
N GLU A 208 -3.10 16.96 24.72
CA GLU A 208 -2.90 16.43 26.08
C GLU A 208 -2.02 17.36 26.90
N LYS A 209 -0.87 17.82 26.38
CA LYS A 209 -0.02 18.84 27.03
C LYS A 209 -0.76 20.15 27.30
N GLN A 210 -1.58 20.61 26.35
CA GLN A 210 -2.39 21.83 26.54
C GLN A 210 -3.53 21.66 27.53
N ARG A 211 -4.07 20.44 27.72
CA ARG A 211 -5.02 20.13 28.79
C ARG A 211 -4.33 20.12 30.15
N THR A 212 -3.19 19.44 30.28
CA THR A 212 -2.43 19.40 31.55
C THR A 212 -1.99 20.79 32.01
N LEU A 213 -1.65 21.70 31.08
CA LEU A 213 -1.29 23.08 31.41
C LEU A 213 -2.47 23.95 31.86
N ARG A 214 -3.71 23.60 31.48
CA ARG A 214 -4.93 24.31 31.91
C ARG A 214 -5.45 23.83 33.27
N ASP A 215 -5.11 22.61 33.67
CA ASP A 215 -5.50 22.05 34.96
C ASP A 215 -4.53 22.47 36.11
N ILE A 216 -3.52 23.30 35.82
CA ILE A 216 -2.50 23.81 36.77
C ILE A 216 -2.72 25.31 37.11
N HIS A 217 -3.79 25.93 36.61
CA HIS A 217 -4.23 27.30 36.94
C HIS A 217 -5.71 27.32 37.31
#